data_AF-K1Y2H2-F1
#
_entry.id   AF-K1Y2H2-F1
#
_cell.length_a   1.000
_cell.length_b   1.000
_cell.length_c   1.000
_cell.angle_alpha   90.00
_cell.angle_beta   90.00
_cell.angle_gamma   90.00
#
_symmetry.space_group_name_H-M   'P 1'
#
loop_
_entity.id
_entity.type
_entity.pdbx_description
1 polymer ?
#
loop_
_entity_poly.entity_id
_entity_poly.type
_entity_poly.pdbx_seq_one_letter_code
_entity_poly.pdbx_strand_id
1 'polypeptide(L)' 'MKDRLQQFLQLEQLTPARLSDIIGVQRSGLSHILSGRNKPGFDFIQRLLLKFPALSADWLITGKGKMYRELKELKELKDV' A
#
# COMPACT_ATOMS: atom_id res chain seq x y z
N MET A 1 -9.90 -1.30 4.08
CA MET A 1 -8.61 -0.92 3.46
C MET A 1 -8.11 0.41 3.98
N LYS A 2 -8.95 1.43 4.22
CA LYS A 2 -8.57 2.70 4.87
C LYS A 2 -7.65 2.49 6.08
N ASP A 3 -8.12 1.76 7.11
CA ASP A 3 -7.36 1.60 8.36
C ASP A 3 -6.01 0.91 8.14
N ARG A 4 -5.97 -0.03 7.19
CA ARG A 4 -4.73 -0.70 6.77
C ARG A 4 -3.75 0.24 6.08
N LEU A 5 -4.24 1.16 5.23
CA LEU A 5 -3.40 2.19 4.63
C LEU A 5 -2.88 3.17 5.67
N GLN A 6 -3.69 3.52 6.69
CA GLN A 6 -3.24 4.36 7.79
C GLN A 6 -2.18 3.65 8.65
N GLN A 7 -2.39 2.37 8.97
CA GLN A 7 -1.41 1.55 9.67
C GLN A 7 -0.11 1.43 8.88
N PHE A 8 -0.20 1.23 7.56
CA PHE A 8 0.96 1.21 6.67
C PHE A 8 1.73 2.53 6.70
N LEU A 9 1.05 3.67 6.55
CA LEU A 9 1.68 4.99 6.61
C LEU A 9 2.39 5.22 7.95
N GLN A 10 1.78 4.79 9.06
CA GLN A 10 2.38 4.93 10.39
C GLN A 10 3.67 4.11 10.52
N LEU A 11 3.66 2.85 10.10
CA LEU A 11 4.82 1.96 10.20
C LEU A 11 5.97 2.37 9.28
N GLU A 12 5.65 2.81 8.06
CA GLU A 12 6.64 3.34 7.11
C GLU A 12 7.10 4.76 7.47
N GLN A 13 6.50 5.40 8.49
CA GLN A 13 6.74 6.79 8.86
C GLN A 13 6.53 7.77 7.68
N LEU A 14 5.53 7.47 6.85
CA LEU A 14 5.21 8.25 5.66
C LEU A 14 4.03 9.20 5.93
N THR A 15 4.17 10.43 5.47
CA THR A 15 3.02 11.33 5.34
C THR A 15 2.19 10.95 4.11
N PRO A 16 0.88 11.24 4.08
CA PRO A 16 0.07 11.06 2.88
C PRO A 16 0.66 11.78 1.65
N ALA A 17 1.14 13.02 1.82
CA ALA A 17 1.78 13.76 0.75
C ALA A 17 3.00 13.00 0.19
N ARG A 18 3.87 12.49 1.07
CA ARG A 18 5.05 11.74 0.65
C ARG A 18 4.67 10.44 -0.07
N LEU A 19 3.68 9.70 0.44
CA LEU A 19 3.19 8.50 -0.24
C LEU A 19 2.68 8.84 -1.65
N SER A 20 1.89 9.92 -1.79
CA SER A 20 1.34 10.33 -3.09
C SER A 20 2.43 10.62 -4.11
N ASP A 21 3.52 11.26 -3.68
CA ASP A 21 4.67 11.57 -4.53
C ASP A 21 5.42 10.28 -4.92
N ILE A 22 5.56 9.32 -3.99
CA ILE A 22 6.25 8.03 -4.23
C ILE A 22 5.50 7.18 -5.27
N ILE A 23 4.19 7.04 -5.10
CA ILE A 23 3.37 6.16 -5.96
C ILE A 23 2.82 6.89 -7.19
N GLY A 24 2.99 8.22 -7.27
CA GLY A 24 2.60 9.03 -8.43
C GLY A 24 1.09 9.19 -8.58
N VAL A 25 0.37 9.40 -7.47
CA VAL A 25 -1.08 9.66 -7.46
C VAL A 25 -1.39 11.05 -6.93
N GLN A 26 -2.54 11.61 -7.30
CA GLN A 26 -2.94 12.93 -6.81
C GLN A 26 -3.20 12.92 -5.29
N ARG A 27 -2.66 13.91 -4.58
CA ARG A 27 -2.84 14.11 -3.12
C ARG A 27 -4.31 14.12 -2.70
N SER A 28 -5.17 14.81 -3.44
CA SER A 28 -6.62 14.86 -3.18
C SER A 28 -7.28 13.47 -3.28
N GLY A 29 -6.89 12.68 -4.28
CA GLY A 29 -7.33 11.30 -4.43
C GLY A 29 -6.94 10.42 -3.24
N LEU A 30 -5.67 10.50 -2.81
CA LEU A 30 -5.22 9.79 -1.62
C LEU A 30 -5.94 10.26 -0.35
N SER A 31 -6.17 11.57 -0.17
CA SER A 31 -6.92 12.09 0.98
C SER A 31 -8.36 11.55 1.04
N HIS A 32 -9.05 11.43 -0.09
CA HIS A 32 -10.40 10.83 -0.14
C HIS A 32 -10.40 9.33 0.19
N ILE A 33 -9.34 8.61 -0.17
CA ILE A 33 -9.15 7.21 0.20
C ILE A 33 -8.94 7.08 1.71
N LEU A 34 -8.05 7.91 2.27
CA LEU A 34 -7.72 7.89 3.70
C LEU A 34 -8.84 8.41 4.58
N SER A 35 -9.75 9.24 4.07
CA SER A 35 -10.98 9.60 4.80
C SER A 35 -12.03 8.50 4.77
N GLY A 36 -11.98 7.60 3.77
CA GLY A 36 -12.96 6.54 3.55
C GLY A 36 -14.09 6.96 2.61
N ARG A 37 -14.02 8.17 2.02
CA ARG A 37 -14.98 8.63 1.01
C ARG A 37 -14.92 7.75 -0.23
N ASN A 38 -13.72 7.32 -0.63
CA ASN A 38 -13.49 6.50 -1.81
C ASN A 38 -12.73 5.22 -1.46
N LYS A 39 -12.98 4.15 -2.22
CA LYS A 39 -12.11 2.96 -2.23
C LYS A 39 -10.95 3.16 -3.20
N PRO A 40 -9.75 2.63 -2.92
CA PRO A 40 -8.67 2.59 -3.91
C PRO A 40 -9.07 1.82 -5.16
N GLY A 41 -8.77 2.38 -6.33
CA GLY A 41 -8.86 1.67 -7.60
C GLY A 41 -7.66 0.74 -7.83
N PHE A 42 -7.74 -0.08 -8.89
CA PHE A 42 -6.68 -1.02 -9.25
C PHE A 42 -5.32 -0.34 -9.49
N ASP A 43 -5.28 0.76 -10.25
CA ASP A 43 -4.04 1.50 -10.55
C ASP A 43 -3.33 1.99 -9.28
N PHE A 44 -4.07 2.47 -8.27
CA PHE A 44 -3.51 2.83 -6.97
C PHE A 44 -2.86 1.63 -6.28
N ILE A 45 -3.59 0.50 -6.21
CA ILE A 45 -3.13 -0.72 -5.54
C ILE A 45 -1.89 -1.27 -6.25
N GLN A 46 -1.90 -1.31 -7.58
CA GLN A 46 -0.78 -1.77 -8.40
C GLN A 46 0.46 -0.91 -8.15
N ARG A 47 0.35 0.42 -8.24
CA ARG A 47 1.47 1.34 -7.98
C ARG A 47 2.03 1.20 -6.57
N LEU A 48 1.15 1.07 -5.57
CA LEU A 48 1.55 0.85 -4.18
C LEU A 48 2.36 -0.45 -4.04
N LEU A 49 1.85 -1.57 -4.54
CA LEU A 49 2.54 -2.86 -4.44
C LEU A 49 3.86 -2.91 -5.23
N LEU A 50 3.95 -2.19 -6.36
CA LEU A 50 5.20 -2.06 -7.11
C LEU A 50 6.25 -1.23 -6.37
N LYS A 51 5.85 -0.15 -5.70
CA LYS A 51 6.77 0.69 -4.91
C LYS A 51 7.15 0.07 -3.57
N PHE A 52 6.28 -0.77 -3.02
CA PHE A 52 6.47 -1.44 -1.73
C PHE A 52 6.29 -2.96 -1.92
N PRO A 53 7.25 -3.65 -2.57
CA PRO A 53 7.12 -5.07 -2.90
C PRO A 53 7.06 -5.98 -1.66
N ALA A 54 7.58 -5.51 -0.52
CA ALA A 54 7.45 -6.21 0.76
C ALA A 54 6.02 -6.21 1.31
N LEU A 55 5.16 -5.29 0.88
CA LEU A 55 3.76 -5.25 1.30
C LEU A 55 3.00 -6.45 0.72
N SER A 56 2.22 -7.12 1.57
CA SER A 56 1.38 -8.24 1.18
C SER A 56 0.11 -7.73 0.48
N ALA A 57 -0.12 -8.21 -0.74
CA ALA A 57 -1.35 -7.93 -1.49
C ALA A 57 -2.57 -8.53 -0.78
N ASP A 58 -2.43 -9.74 -0.24
CA ASP A 58 -3.50 -10.44 0.47
C ASP A 58 -3.95 -9.67 1.70
N TRP A 59 -3.00 -9.19 2.51
CA TRP A 59 -3.33 -8.39 3.69
C TRP A 59 -3.95 -7.05 3.29
N LEU A 60 -3.39 -6.37 2.30
CA LEU A 60 -3.93 -5.08 1.85
C LEU A 60 -5.39 -5.21 1.39
N ILE A 61 -5.68 -6.21 0.55
CA ILE A 61 -6.98 -6.42 -0.08
C ILE A 61 -7.97 -7.04 0.92
N THR A 62 -7.64 -8.20 1.47
CA THR A 62 -8.55 -9.02 2.28
C THR A 62 -8.55 -8.63 3.75
N GLY A 63 -7.47 -8.03 4.24
CA GLY A 63 -7.26 -7.78 5.67
C GLY A 63 -6.83 -9.01 6.47
N LYS A 64 -6.54 -10.14 5.81
CA LYS A 64 -6.09 -11.38 6.44
C LYS A 64 -4.59 -11.56 6.27
N GLY A 65 -3.98 -12.32 7.17
CA GLY A 65 -2.55 -12.63 7.12
C GLY A 65 -1.67 -11.50 7.65
N LYS A 66 -0.37 -11.57 7.32
CA LYS A 66 0.64 -10.59 7.75
C LYS A 66 0.70 -9.42 6.77
N MET A 67 0.93 -8.23 7.30
CA MET A 67 1.07 -7.00 6.52
C MET A 67 2.22 -7.06 5.51
N TYR A 68 3.35 -7.61 5.93
CA TYR A 68 4.51 -7.80 5.07
C TYR A 68 4.69 -9.27 4.72
N ARG A 69 5.20 -9.50 3.51
CA ARG A 69 5.64 -10.82 3.03
C ARG A 69 6.82 -11.32 3.84
N GLU A 70 6.96 -12.63 3.91
CA GLU A 70 8.10 -13.23 4.58
C GLU A 70 9.38 -13.08 3.74
N LEU A 71 10.55 -13.10 4.40
CA LEU A 71 11.83 -12.94 3.71
C LEU A 71 12.07 -13.99 2.62
N LYS A 72 11.49 -15.19 2.76
CA LYS A 72 11.58 -16.26 1.76
C LYS A 72 10.83 -15.87 0.47
N GLU A 73 9.58 -15.44 0.61
CA GLU A 73 8.72 -15.01 -0.50
C GLU A 73 9.33 -13.83 -1.25
N LEU A 74 9.99 -12.91 -0.54
CA LEU A 74 10.66 -11.76 -1.15
C LEU A 74 11.88 -12.11 -1.99
N LYS A 75 12.55 -13.23 -1.71
CA LYS A 75 13.65 -13.73 -2.55
C LYS A 75 13.12 -14.30 -3.85
N GLU A 76 12.09 -15.14 -3.76
CA GLU A 76 11.44 -15.78 -4.92
C GLU A 76 10.93 -14.76 -5.96
N LEU A 77 10.50 -13.56 -5.53
CA LEU A 77 10.09 -12.48 -6.44
C LEU A 77 11.22 -11.74 -7.15
N LYS A 78 12.43 -11.75 -6.60
CA LYS A 78 13.60 -11.08 -7.21
C LYS A 78 14.26 -11.94 -8.27
N ASP A 79 13.94 -13.23 -8.28
CA ASP A 79 14.53 -14.24 -9.16
C ASP A 79 13.69 -14.47 -10.44
N VAL A 80 12.66 -13.66 -10.68
CA VAL A 80 11.74 -13.69 -11.85
C VAL A 80 11.88 -12.40 -12.66
#